data_AF-A0A662UAT0-F1
#
_entry.id   AF-A0A662UAT0-F1
#
_cell.length_a   1.000
_cell.length_b   1.000
_cell.length_c   1.000
_cell.angle_alpha   90.00
_cell.angle_beta   90.00
_cell.angle_gamma   90.00
#
_symmetry.space_group_name_H-M   'P 1'
#
loop_
_entity.id
_entity.type
_entity.pdbx_description
1 polymer ?
#
loop_
_entity_poly.entity_id
_entity_poly.type
_entity_poly.pdbx_seq_one_letter_code
_entity_poly.pdbx_strand_id
1 'polypeptide(L)'
;MALDVEGDVGMVKLVEKIRTELKKHEIKLLDIYRFNSPKGSGKAYDVFRVLYGDKIFLIKFNTIKEALSLEKIVDRIVKETGAR
;
A
#
# COMPACT_ATOMS: atom_id res chain seq x y z
N MET A 1 -30.80 14.88 -3.79
CA MET A 1 -29.40 15.23 -4.10
C MET A 1 -28.55 14.03 -3.73
N ALA A 2 -28.20 13.22 -4.73
CA ALA A 2 -27.19 12.19 -4.55
C ALA A 2 -25.86 12.92 -4.38
N LEU A 3 -25.23 12.74 -3.22
CA LEU A 3 -23.87 13.20 -3.01
C LEU A 3 -22.98 12.26 -3.80
N ASP A 4 -22.34 12.78 -4.85
CA ASP A 4 -21.17 12.19 -5.49
C ASP A 4 -20.09 11.92 -4.43
N VAL A 5 -20.07 10.70 -3.91
CA VAL A 5 -19.00 10.18 -3.04
C VAL A 5 -18.23 9.07 -3.77
N GLU A 6 -18.03 9.19 -5.08
CA GLU A 6 -17.37 8.14 -5.87
C GLU A 6 -15.83 8.24 -5.89
N GLY A 7 -15.24 9.35 -5.44
CA GLY A 7 -13.79 9.56 -5.49
C GLY A 7 -12.97 8.87 -4.37
N ASP A 8 -13.53 8.72 -3.17
CA ASP A 8 -12.80 8.22 -1.99
C ASP A 8 -13.04 6.74 -1.70
N VAL A 9 -14.21 6.22 -2.10
CA VAL A 9 -14.65 4.84 -1.81
C VAL A 9 -13.76 3.80 -2.50
N GLY A 10 -13.22 4.12 -3.68
CA GLY A 10 -12.32 3.22 -4.41
C GLY A 10 -10.99 2.97 -3.70
N MET A 11 -10.39 4.03 -3.16
CA MET A 11 -9.09 3.96 -2.49
C MET A 11 -9.19 3.32 -1.11
N VAL A 12 -10.24 3.62 -0.33
CA VAL A 12 -10.49 2.96 0.95
C VAL A 12 -10.70 1.45 0.77
N LYS A 13 -11.53 1.04 -0.20
CA LYS A 13 -11.77 -0.38 -0.52
C LYS A 13 -10.50 -1.11 -0.94
N LEU A 14 -9.59 -0.44 -1.67
CA LEU A 14 -8.31 -1.03 -2.06
C LEU A 14 -7.43 -1.29 -0.84
N VAL A 15 -7.32 -0.32 0.07
CA VAL A 15 -6.50 -0.45 1.29
C VAL A 15 -7.04 -1.55 2.20
N GLU A 16 -8.36 -1.65 2.35
CA GLU A 16 -8.98 -2.74 3.12
C GLU A 16 -8.71 -4.12 2.51
N LYS A 17 -8.78 -4.24 1.19
CA LYS A 17 -8.42 -5.49 0.49
C LYS A 17 -6.95 -5.85 0.69
N ILE A 18 -6.04 -4.89 0.56
CA ILE A 18 -4.60 -5.09 0.83
C ILE A 18 -4.40 -5.59 2.26
N ARG A 19 -5.02 -4.93 3.24
CA ARG A 19 -4.94 -5.33 4.65
C ARG A 19 -5.46 -6.76 4.87
N THR A 20 -6.56 -7.13 4.22
CA THR A 20 -7.17 -8.45 4.35
C THR A 20 -6.28 -9.54 3.76
N GLU A 21 -5.72 -9.32 2.56
CA GLU A 21 -4.80 -10.27 1.94
C GLU A 21 -3.51 -10.41 2.74
N LEU A 22 -2.88 -9.31 3.15
CA LEU A 22 -1.65 -9.35 3.95
C LEU A 22 -1.83 -10.09 5.28
N LYS A 23 -3.01 -9.99 5.89
CA LYS A 23 -3.34 -10.71 7.13
C LYS A 23 -3.31 -12.23 6.94
N LYS A 24 -3.61 -12.76 5.75
CA LYS A 24 -3.48 -14.20 5.44
C LYS A 24 -2.03 -14.67 5.50
N HIS A 25 -1.07 -13.77 5.29
CA HIS A 25 0.36 -14.01 5.37
C HIS A 25 0.97 -13.59 6.72
N GLU A 26 0.14 -13.35 7.74
CA GLU A 26 0.57 -12.83 9.05
C GLU A 26 1.27 -11.45 8.99
N ILE A 27 1.09 -10.72 7.88
CA ILE A 27 1.63 -9.37 7.70
C ILE A 27 0.55 -8.36 8.08
N LYS A 28 0.89 -7.46 9.01
CA LYS A 28 0.01 -6.37 9.45
C LYS A 28 0.37 -5.06 8.75
N LEU A 29 -0.55 -4.53 7.96
CA LEU A 29 -0.45 -3.18 7.39
C LEU A 29 -0.67 -2.13 8.48
N LEU A 30 0.37 -1.33 8.77
CA LEU A 30 0.34 -0.25 9.76
C LEU A 30 -0.21 1.03 9.16
N ASP A 31 0.48 1.57 8.15
CA ASP A 31 0.15 2.83 7.51
C ASP A 31 0.64 2.88 6.06
N ILE A 32 0.00 3.73 5.26
CA ILE A 32 0.41 4.04 3.88
C ILE A 32 0.52 5.55 3.79
N TYR A 33 1.65 6.07 3.33
CA TYR A 33 1.84 7.50 3.10
C TYR A 33 2.54 7.74 1.78
N ARG A 34 2.17 8.86 1.15
CA ARG A 34 2.82 9.32 -0.07
C ARG A 34 3.96 10.27 0.30
N PHE A 35 5.17 9.89 -0.08
CA PHE A 35 6.31 10.79 -0.03
C PHE A 35 6.32 11.66 -1.30
N ASN A 36 6.05 12.95 -1.12
CA ASN A 36 6.24 13.96 -2.15
C ASN A 36 7.60 14.62 -1.90
N SER A 37 8.57 14.37 -2.78
CA SER A 37 9.89 14.98 -2.64
C SER A 37 9.78 16.51 -2.80
N PRO A 38 10.32 17.32 -1.87
CA PRO A 38 10.25 18.77 -1.96
C PRO A 38 11.15 19.27 -3.09
N LYS A 39 10.56 20.06 -4.00
CA LYS A 39 11.19 20.84 -5.10
C LYS A 39 12.36 20.15 -5.84
N GLY A 40 12.05 19.57 -7.00
CA GLY A 40 13.04 19.39 -8.09
C GLY A 40 13.38 17.95 -8.50
N SER A 41 12.93 16.92 -7.77
CA SER A 41 13.27 15.52 -8.09
C SER A 41 12.16 14.71 -8.77
N GLY A 42 10.95 15.28 -8.92
CA GLY A 42 9.86 14.73 -9.75
C GLY A 42 9.29 13.36 -9.36
N LYS A 43 9.86 12.68 -8.36
CA LYS A 43 9.47 11.32 -7.95
C LYS A 43 8.64 11.39 -6.68
N ALA A 44 7.32 11.31 -6.85
CA ALA A 44 6.43 10.91 -5.77
C ALA A 44 6.49 9.38 -5.65
N TYR A 45 6.48 8.85 -4.43
CA TYR A 45 6.36 7.41 -4.20
C TYR A 45 5.48 7.14 -2.99
N ASP A 46 4.70 6.07 -3.05
CA ASP A 46 3.88 5.59 -1.96
C ASP A 46 4.71 4.60 -1.11
N VAL A 47 4.67 4.75 0.22
CA VAL A 47 5.37 3.88 1.16
C VAL A 47 4.34 3.09 1.94
N PHE A 48 4.47 1.77 1.92
CA PHE A 48 3.70 0.85 2.74
C PHE A 48 4.54 0.48 3.94
N ARG A 49 4.03 0.78 5.12
CA ARG A 49 4.62 0.35 6.38
C ARG A 49 3.89 -0.89 6.87
N VAL A 50 4.60 -2.00 6.92
CA VAL A 50 4.06 -3.29 7.32
C VAL A 50 4.86 -3.86 8.48
N LEU A 51 4.20 -4.63 9.34
CA LEU A 51 4.79 -5.37 10.44
C LEU A 51 4.66 -6.86 10.12
N TYR A 52 5.76 -7.59 10.21
CA TYR A 52 5.79 -9.04 10.10
C TYR A 52 6.68 -9.61 11.21
N GLY A 53 6.12 -10.50 12.03
CA GLY A 53 6.71 -10.84 13.33
C GLY A 53 6.94 -9.57 14.18
N ASP A 54 8.17 -9.39 14.65
CA ASP A 54 8.59 -8.21 15.44
C ASP A 54 9.32 -7.13 14.62
N LYS A 55 9.31 -7.23 13.28
CA LYS A 55 10.05 -6.34 12.39
C LYS A 55 9.13 -5.46 11.55
N ILE A 56 9.48 -4.18 11.46
CA ILE A 56 8.80 -3.21 10.61
C ILE A 56 9.55 -3.08 9.28
N PHE A 57 8.82 -3.20 8.18
CA PHE A 57 9.34 -3.05 6.82
C PHE A 57 8.70 -1.83 6.15
N LEU A 58 9.51 -1.11 5.39
CA LEU A 58 9.09 0.08 4.62
C LEU A 58 9.26 -0.21 3.13
N ILE A 59 8.14 -0.41 2.44
CA ILE A 59 8.14 -0.84 1.04
C ILE A 59 7.70 0.30 0.15
N LYS A 60 8.59 0.70 -0.77
CA LYS A 60 8.41 1.86 -1.65
C LYS A 60 7.84 1.46 -3.01
N PHE A 61 6.78 2.14 -3.43
CA PHE A 61 6.13 2.00 -4.73
C PHE A 61 6.19 3.32 -5.48
N ASN A 62 6.77 3.32 -6.70
CA ASN A 62 7.01 4.56 -7.44
C ASN A 62 5.74 5.29 -7.88
N THR A 63 4.58 4.64 -7.95
CA THR A 63 3.24 5.26 -7.89
C THR A 63 2.22 4.13 -7.81
N ILE A 64 1.29 4.16 -6.84
CA ILE A 64 0.04 3.37 -6.93
C ILE A 64 -0.89 4.11 -7.92
N LYS A 65 -0.44 4.36 -9.15
CA LYS A 65 -1.34 4.83 -10.21
C LYS A 65 -2.05 3.59 -10.72
N GLU A 66 -3.29 3.38 -10.28
CA GLU A 66 -4.42 2.59 -10.85
C GLU A 66 -4.18 1.24 -11.58
N ALA A 67 -2.95 0.78 -11.75
CA ALA A 67 -2.53 -0.34 -12.61
C ALA A 67 -1.64 -1.35 -11.88
N LEU A 68 -1.30 -1.11 -10.60
CA LEU A 68 -0.74 -2.14 -9.73
C LEU A 68 -1.90 -2.94 -9.13
N SER A 69 -2.20 -4.08 -9.75
CA SER A 69 -3.16 -5.05 -9.23
C SER A 69 -2.84 -5.38 -7.77
N LEU A 70 -3.89 -5.55 -6.95
CA LEU A 70 -3.81 -5.96 -5.54
C LEU A 70 -2.76 -7.07 -5.32
N GLU A 71 -2.81 -8.11 -6.15
CA GLU A 71 -1.89 -9.25 -6.11
C GLU A 71 -0.42 -8.83 -6.27
N LYS A 72 -0.10 -7.89 -7.16
CA LYS A 72 1.29 -7.40 -7.34
C LYS A 72 1.78 -6.62 -6.12
N ILE A 73 0.89 -5.89 -5.45
CA ILE A 73 1.23 -5.16 -4.23
C ILE A 73 1.51 -6.17 -3.11
N VAL A 74 0.61 -7.14 -2.91
CA VAL A 74 0.73 -8.19 -1.89
C VAL A 74 1.98 -9.04 -2.14
N ASP A 75 2.18 -9.55 -3.36
CA ASP A 75 3.34 -10.38 -3.73
C ASP A 75 4.66 -9.66 -3.45
N ARG A 76 4.77 -8.39 -3.85
CA ARG A 76 5.96 -7.59 -3.55
C ARG A 76 6.17 -7.40 -2.06
N ILE A 77 5.11 -7.18 -1.29
CA ILE A 77 5.19 -7.04 0.17
C ILE A 77 5.65 -8.35 0.81
N VAL A 78 5.05 -9.48 0.44
CA VAL A 78 5.43 -10.82 0.93
C VAL A 78 6.90 -11.12 0.60
N LYS A 79 7.33 -10.83 -0.63
CA LYS A 79 8.70 -11.04 -1.09
C LYS A 79 9.73 -10.20 -0.33
N GLU A 80 9.46 -8.92 -0.10
CA GLU A 80 10.37 -8.00 0.61
C GLU A 80 10.38 -8.25 2.13
N THR A 81 9.25 -8.69 2.71
CA THR A 81 9.18 -9.09 4.12
C THR A 81 9.77 -10.47 4.38
N GLY A 82 9.92 -11.30 3.34
CA GLY A 82 10.35 -12.69 3.46
C GLY A 82 9.31 -13.57 4.13
N ALA A 83 8.04 -13.15 4.16
CA ALA A 83 6.94 -13.96 4.63
C ALA A 83 6.79 -15.20 3.73
N ARG A 84 6.57 -16.36 4.35
CA ARG A 84 6.52 -17.66 3.67
C ARG A 84 5.09 -18.05 3.32
#